data_AF-A0A1E7EZK6-F1
#
_entry.id   AF-A0A1E7EZK6-F1
#
_cell.length_a   1.000
_cell.length_b   1.000
_cell.length_c   1.000
_cell.angle_alpha   90.00
_cell.angle_beta   90.00
_cell.angle_gamma   90.00
#
_symmetry.space_group_name_H-M   'P 1'
#
loop_
_entity.id
_entity.type
_entity.pdbx_description
1 polymer ?
#
loop_
_entity_poly.entity_id
_entity_poly.type
_entity_poly.pdbx_seq_one_letter_code
_entity_poly.pdbx_strand_id
1 'polypeptide(L)'
;MGTSPIAQAALTGFALTLDASNTYATSDLVKSPSKVYAADHAAPTPAKMTTAISDMETAYTDAASRTLSPSGFSTVGLGAGDISDLTLAPGIHKWSTNVKFDLDIYFTGTKTDVWIMQIAGTFTAGPGAKVILAGGALAENIFWVVADAVAFDDGSELEGIFLAKTMISFNAGSKLHGAALAQTAVTMISAKINEPVY
;
A
#
# COMPACT_ATOMS: atom_id res chain seq x y z
N MET A 1 -8.71 -4.60 8.49
CA MET A 1 -7.56 -5.43 8.03
C MET A 1 -7.97 -6.88 7.97
N GLY A 2 -7.22 -7.72 7.25
CA GLY A 2 -7.45 -9.16 7.29
C GLY A 2 -6.35 -9.96 6.62
N THR A 3 -6.42 -11.28 6.79
CA THR A 3 -5.44 -12.22 6.24
C THR A 3 -6.12 -13.48 5.69
N SER A 4 -5.57 -14.02 4.61
CA SER A 4 -5.95 -15.29 3.98
C SER A 4 -4.86 -15.67 2.97
N PRO A 5 -4.56 -16.97 2.77
CA PRO A 5 -5.21 -18.15 3.37
C PRO A 5 -4.75 -18.49 4.79
N ILE A 6 -3.80 -17.74 5.35
CA ILE A 6 -3.29 -18.00 6.70
C ILE A 6 -4.33 -17.64 7.78
N ALA A 7 -4.28 -18.35 8.90
CA ALA A 7 -5.18 -18.20 10.04
C ALA A 7 -4.90 -16.94 10.87
N GLN A 8 -5.83 -16.59 11.77
CA GLN A 8 -5.73 -15.44 12.69
C GLN A 8 -4.45 -15.47 13.52
N ALA A 9 -3.89 -16.65 13.81
CA ALA A 9 -2.65 -16.81 14.56
C ALA A 9 -1.46 -16.03 13.98
N ALA A 10 -1.48 -15.70 12.68
CA ALA A 10 -0.45 -14.86 12.05
C ALA A 10 -0.57 -13.37 12.39
N LEU A 11 -1.73 -12.90 12.87
CA LEU A 11 -1.99 -11.51 13.26
C LEU A 11 -1.51 -11.27 14.69
N THR A 12 -0.19 -11.16 14.84
CA THR A 12 0.47 -11.03 16.15
C THR A 12 0.56 -9.58 16.63
N GLY A 13 0.61 -9.37 17.95
CA GLY A 13 0.79 -8.03 18.56
C GLY A 13 -0.48 -7.17 18.67
N PHE A 14 -1.63 -7.63 18.19
CA PHE A 14 -2.88 -6.87 18.19
C PHE A 14 -3.78 -7.08 19.40
N ALA A 15 -3.49 -8.06 20.27
CA ALA A 15 -4.38 -8.44 21.37
C ALA A 15 -5.84 -8.65 20.90
N LEU A 16 -6.01 -9.49 19.86
CA LEU A 16 -7.29 -9.68 19.20
C LEU A 16 -8.32 -10.31 20.13
N THR A 17 -9.52 -9.72 20.15
CA THR A 17 -10.70 -10.29 20.82
C THR A 17 -11.71 -10.72 19.76
N LEU A 18 -12.04 -12.01 19.72
CA LEU A 18 -13.02 -12.54 18.77
C LEU A 18 -14.42 -12.09 19.18
N ASP A 19 -15.20 -11.62 18.21
CA ASP A 19 -16.60 -11.25 18.42
C ASP A 19 -17.48 -12.48 18.70
N ALA A 20 -18.63 -12.29 19.35
CA ALA A 20 -19.55 -13.38 19.68
C ALA A 20 -20.05 -14.18 18.46
N SER A 21 -20.09 -13.57 17.27
CA SER A 21 -20.42 -14.25 16.02
C SER A 21 -19.31 -15.16 15.49
N ASN A 22 -18.09 -15.05 16.02
CA ASN A 22 -16.85 -15.63 15.49
C ASN A 22 -16.51 -15.23 14.05
N THR A 23 -17.18 -14.24 13.47
CA THR A 23 -16.96 -13.82 12.07
C THR A 23 -15.88 -12.75 11.92
N TYR A 24 -15.48 -12.08 13.01
CA TYR A 24 -14.40 -11.10 13.02
C TYR A 24 -13.83 -10.96 14.43
N ALA A 25 -12.68 -10.30 14.53
CA ALA A 25 -12.08 -9.87 15.78
C ALA A 25 -11.94 -8.34 15.85
N THR A 26 -11.74 -7.84 17.06
CA THR A 26 -11.48 -6.42 17.38
C THR A 26 -10.14 -6.26 18.11
N SER A 27 -9.63 -5.04 18.15
CA SER A 27 -8.41 -4.64 18.86
C SER A 27 -8.46 -3.14 19.14
N ASP A 28 -7.89 -2.68 20.25
CA ASP A 28 -7.76 -1.25 20.55
C ASP A 28 -6.88 -0.50 19.53
N LEU A 29 -6.02 -1.23 18.82
CA LEU A 29 -5.17 -0.72 17.75
C LEU A 29 -5.91 -0.62 16.40
N VAL A 30 -7.06 -1.29 16.26
CA VAL A 30 -7.90 -1.24 15.06
C VAL A 30 -9.18 -0.48 15.39
N LYS A 31 -9.22 0.80 15.01
CA LYS A 31 -10.29 1.71 15.43
C LYS A 31 -11.63 1.32 14.82
N SER A 32 -12.68 1.39 15.64
CA SER A 32 -14.07 1.26 15.19
C SER A 32 -14.38 2.30 14.09
N PRO A 33 -15.12 1.94 13.03
CA PRO A 33 -15.88 0.70 12.82
C PRO A 33 -15.09 -0.45 12.18
N SER A 34 -13.78 -0.29 11.98
CA SER A 34 -12.94 -1.30 11.33
C SER A 34 -12.82 -2.58 12.17
N LYS A 35 -12.68 -3.70 11.47
CA LYS A 35 -12.63 -5.06 12.03
C LYS A 35 -11.41 -5.82 11.51
N VAL A 36 -11.11 -6.93 12.19
CA VAL A 36 -10.04 -7.87 11.82
C VAL A 36 -10.67 -9.17 11.33
N TYR A 37 -10.28 -9.62 10.15
CA TYR A 37 -10.83 -10.81 9.50
C TYR A 37 -9.72 -11.83 9.20
N ALA A 38 -9.97 -13.12 9.38
CA ALA A 38 -9.01 -14.17 9.08
C ALA A 38 -9.68 -15.38 8.41
N ALA A 39 -8.88 -16.21 7.73
CA ALA A 39 -9.37 -17.36 6.98
C ALA A 39 -10.04 -18.45 7.83
N ASP A 40 -9.75 -18.50 9.13
CA ASP A 40 -10.29 -19.46 10.11
C ASP A 40 -11.46 -18.91 10.94
N HIS A 41 -11.95 -17.71 10.62
CA HIS A 41 -13.18 -17.17 11.20
C HIS A 41 -14.43 -17.89 10.66
N ALA A 42 -15.55 -17.75 11.38
CA ALA A 42 -16.83 -18.31 10.96
C ALA A 42 -17.34 -17.67 9.65
N ALA A 43 -18.15 -18.42 8.91
CA ALA A 43 -18.79 -17.94 7.69
C ALA A 43 -19.60 -16.65 7.96
N PRO A 44 -19.58 -15.66 7.05
CA PRO A 44 -19.08 -15.72 5.66
C PRO A 44 -17.61 -15.30 5.49
N THR A 45 -16.84 -15.13 6.57
CA THR A 45 -15.52 -14.49 6.52
C THR A 45 -14.49 -15.18 5.65
N PRO A 46 -14.35 -16.52 5.63
CA PRO A 46 -13.39 -17.19 4.77
C PRO A 46 -13.62 -16.89 3.28
N ALA A 47 -14.87 -16.95 2.82
CA ALA A 47 -15.23 -16.63 1.44
C ALA A 47 -14.95 -15.16 1.10
N LYS A 48 -15.34 -14.24 2.01
CA LYS A 48 -15.05 -12.81 1.86
C LYS A 48 -13.56 -12.54 1.72
N MET A 49 -12.73 -13.18 2.54
CA MET A 49 -11.29 -12.99 2.51
C MET A 49 -10.66 -13.60 1.25
N THR A 50 -11.11 -14.76 0.78
CA THR A 50 -10.67 -15.33 -0.50
C THR A 50 -10.95 -14.39 -1.66
N THR A 51 -12.16 -13.80 -1.73
CA THR A 51 -12.48 -12.79 -2.75
C THR A 51 -11.57 -11.58 -2.65
N ALA A 52 -11.38 -11.02 -1.45
CA ALA A 52 -10.52 -9.84 -1.26
C ALA A 52 -9.06 -10.07 -1.68
N ILE A 53 -8.50 -11.26 -1.44
CA ILE A 53 -7.14 -11.62 -1.87
C ILE A 53 -7.09 -11.80 -3.41
N SER A 54 -8.09 -12.43 -4.01
CA SER A 54 -8.19 -12.55 -5.48
C SER A 54 -8.31 -11.19 -6.16
N ASP A 55 -9.04 -10.25 -5.56
CA ASP A 55 -9.18 -8.88 -6.07
C ASP A 55 -7.85 -8.12 -5.98
N MET A 56 -7.11 -8.28 -4.87
CA MET A 56 -5.76 -7.74 -4.72
C MET A 56 -4.80 -8.28 -5.80
N GLU A 57 -4.80 -9.59 -6.05
CA GLU A 57 -3.96 -10.21 -7.09
C GLU A 57 -4.32 -9.71 -8.49
N THR A 58 -5.61 -9.52 -8.75
CA THR A 58 -6.12 -8.94 -10.01
C THR A 58 -5.66 -7.50 -10.16
N ALA A 59 -5.79 -6.68 -9.11
CA ALA A 59 -5.35 -5.29 -9.12
C ALA A 59 -3.84 -5.17 -9.33
N TYR A 60 -3.03 -6.01 -8.66
CA TYR A 60 -1.59 -6.09 -8.88
C TYR A 60 -1.28 -6.39 -10.35
N THR A 61 -1.95 -7.41 -10.92
CA THR A 61 -1.71 -7.85 -12.30
C THR A 61 -2.11 -6.77 -13.31
N ASP A 62 -3.28 -6.16 -13.15
CA ASP A 62 -3.74 -5.05 -14.00
C ASP A 62 -2.73 -3.89 -13.96
N ALA A 63 -2.41 -3.40 -12.77
CA ALA A 63 -1.55 -2.25 -12.60
C ALA A 63 -0.11 -2.52 -13.05
N ALA A 64 0.42 -3.73 -12.86
CA ALA A 64 1.73 -4.15 -13.38
C ALA A 64 1.77 -4.31 -14.91
N SER A 65 0.64 -4.62 -15.53
CA SER A 65 0.51 -4.85 -16.98
C SER A 65 0.27 -3.57 -17.78
N ARG A 66 -0.08 -2.45 -17.13
CA ARG A 66 -0.32 -1.19 -17.82
C ARG A 66 0.89 -0.80 -18.66
N THR A 67 0.64 -0.55 -19.94
CA THR A 67 1.66 -0.12 -20.89
C THR A 67 1.66 1.40 -21.00
N LEU A 68 2.81 1.94 -21.42
CA LEU A 68 2.94 3.37 -21.64
C LEU A 68 1.97 3.76 -22.77
N SER A 69 1.00 4.63 -22.48
CA SER A 69 0.09 5.12 -23.51
C SER A 69 0.85 6.01 -24.49
N PRO A 70 0.63 5.87 -25.82
CA PRO A 70 1.19 6.80 -26.80
C PRO A 70 0.76 8.26 -26.61
N SER A 71 -0.35 8.50 -25.90
CA SER A 71 -0.95 9.83 -25.67
C SER A 71 -0.90 10.31 -24.21
N GLY A 72 -0.33 9.51 -23.29
CA GLY A 72 -0.28 9.82 -21.85
C GLY A 72 1.15 10.07 -21.37
N PHE A 73 1.30 10.88 -20.34
CA PHE A 73 2.59 11.09 -19.67
C PHE A 73 3.08 9.76 -19.10
N SER A 74 4.23 9.31 -19.58
CA SER A 74 4.86 8.11 -19.10
C SER A 74 6.37 8.28 -19.04
N THR A 75 6.96 7.83 -17.94
CA THR A 75 8.41 7.93 -17.70
C THR A 75 9.01 6.56 -17.46
N VAL A 76 10.25 6.36 -17.89
CA VAL A 76 11.02 5.14 -17.66
C VAL A 76 12.32 5.52 -16.96
N GLY A 77 12.59 4.88 -15.82
CA GLY A 77 13.83 5.07 -15.08
C GLY A 77 14.02 6.48 -14.52
N LEU A 78 12.93 7.19 -14.20
CA LEU A 78 12.99 8.54 -13.63
C LEU A 78 13.91 8.56 -12.40
N GLY A 79 14.80 9.56 -12.34
CA GLY A 79 15.78 9.70 -11.25
C GLY A 79 16.79 8.54 -11.13
N ALA A 80 16.87 7.66 -12.13
CA ALA A 80 17.63 6.40 -12.05
C ALA A 80 17.28 5.55 -10.80
N GLY A 81 16.03 5.68 -10.31
CA GLY A 81 15.54 4.99 -9.11
C GLY A 81 15.65 5.80 -7.82
N ASP A 82 16.36 6.93 -7.79
CA ASP A 82 16.29 7.88 -6.67
C ASP A 82 15.36 9.03 -7.07
N ILE A 83 14.16 9.07 -6.51
CA ILE A 83 13.12 10.06 -6.86
C ILE A 83 13.02 11.20 -5.84
N SER A 84 14.03 11.35 -4.98
CA SER A 84 14.11 12.42 -3.98
C SER A 84 13.90 13.81 -4.59
N ASP A 85 13.09 14.65 -3.95
CA ASP A 85 12.78 16.04 -4.35
C ASP A 85 12.14 16.19 -5.74
N LEU A 86 11.59 15.10 -6.29
CA LEU A 86 10.90 15.13 -7.58
C LEU A 86 9.42 15.45 -7.45
N THR A 87 8.89 16.18 -8.43
CA THR A 87 7.45 16.29 -8.68
C THR A 87 7.04 15.31 -9.77
N LEU A 88 6.12 14.42 -9.45
CA LEU A 88 5.61 13.37 -10.31
C LEU A 88 4.30 13.81 -10.95
N ALA A 89 4.33 13.99 -12.27
CA ALA A 89 3.14 14.26 -13.07
C ALA A 89 2.22 13.01 -13.15
N PRO A 90 0.90 13.19 -13.36
CA PRO A 90 -0.03 12.08 -13.57
C PRO A 90 0.44 11.11 -14.65
N GLY A 91 0.17 9.82 -14.48
CA GLY A 91 0.46 8.80 -15.48
C GLY A 91 1.26 7.61 -14.96
N ILE A 92 1.92 6.90 -15.89
CA ILE A 92 2.62 5.65 -15.59
C ILE A 92 4.12 5.93 -15.48
N HIS A 93 4.71 5.63 -14.33
CA HIS A 93 6.15 5.71 -14.10
C HIS A 93 6.70 4.31 -13.89
N LYS A 94 7.71 3.91 -14.67
CA LYS A 94 8.22 2.55 -14.70
C LYS A 94 9.71 2.46 -14.37
N TRP A 95 10.07 1.54 -13.48
CA TRP A 95 11.44 1.19 -13.15
C TRP A 95 11.67 -0.31 -13.27
N SER A 96 12.76 -0.69 -13.94
CA SER A 96 13.28 -2.05 -13.94
C SER A 96 14.24 -2.33 -12.77
N THR A 97 14.39 -1.37 -11.86
CA THR A 97 15.34 -1.36 -10.74
C THR A 97 14.61 -1.07 -9.44
N ASN A 98 15.37 -1.01 -8.35
CA ASN A 98 14.89 -0.50 -7.07
C ASN A 98 14.55 0.99 -7.21
N VAL A 99 13.61 1.45 -6.38
CA VAL A 99 13.22 2.85 -6.24
C VAL A 99 13.32 3.25 -4.78
N LYS A 100 13.82 4.46 -4.53
CA LYS A 100 13.81 5.06 -3.19
C LYS A 100 13.62 6.57 -3.25
N PHE A 101 13.32 7.15 -2.11
CA PHE A 101 13.44 8.58 -1.87
C PHE A 101 13.85 8.84 -0.44
N ASP A 102 14.81 9.74 -0.25
CA ASP A 102 15.32 10.19 1.05
C ASP A 102 14.86 11.62 1.38
N LEU A 103 14.30 12.33 0.39
CA LEU A 103 13.67 13.65 0.53
C LEU A 103 12.24 13.60 0.02
N ASP A 104 11.42 14.54 0.45
CA ASP A 104 10.01 14.63 0.07
C ASP A 104 9.82 14.56 -1.45
N ILE A 105 8.72 13.93 -1.87
CA ILE A 105 8.30 13.85 -3.27
C ILE A 105 6.88 14.40 -3.41
N TYR A 106 6.56 14.92 -4.59
CA TYR A 106 5.32 15.65 -4.81
C TYR A 106 4.46 14.99 -5.88
N PHE A 107 3.20 14.75 -5.59
CA PHE A 107 2.18 14.40 -6.58
C PHE A 107 1.31 15.61 -6.82
N THR A 108 1.48 16.25 -7.99
CA THR A 108 0.72 17.45 -8.35
C THR A 108 -0.21 17.12 -9.51
N GLY A 109 -1.52 17.23 -9.27
CA GLY A 109 -2.54 16.98 -10.27
C GLY A 109 -3.92 17.25 -9.69
N THR A 110 -4.95 16.96 -10.47
CA THR A 110 -6.36 17.12 -10.11
C THR A 110 -6.88 15.92 -9.33
N LYS A 111 -8.09 16.04 -8.77
CA LYS A 111 -8.79 14.95 -8.07
C LYS A 111 -9.13 13.73 -8.92
N THR A 112 -9.01 13.83 -10.24
CA THR A 112 -9.29 12.74 -11.19
C THR A 112 -8.03 12.17 -11.84
N ASP A 113 -6.89 12.79 -11.60
CA ASP A 113 -5.62 12.31 -12.13
C ASP A 113 -5.18 11.05 -11.40
N VAL A 114 -4.50 10.17 -12.13
CA VAL A 114 -4.08 8.85 -11.65
C VAL A 114 -2.59 8.67 -11.86
N TRP A 115 -1.94 8.05 -10.88
CA TRP A 115 -0.53 7.68 -10.93
C TRP A 115 -0.37 6.18 -10.74
N ILE A 116 0.42 5.55 -11.60
CA ILE A 116 0.75 4.13 -11.51
C ILE A 116 2.27 4.00 -11.50
N MET A 117 2.80 3.56 -10.36
CA MET A 117 4.22 3.45 -10.08
C MET A 117 4.61 1.98 -10.20
N GLN A 118 5.18 1.58 -11.34
CA GLN A 118 5.59 0.20 -11.61
C GLN A 118 7.06 -0.01 -11.26
N ILE A 119 7.33 -0.80 -10.23
CA ILE A 119 8.68 -1.00 -9.69
C ILE A 119 9.03 -2.49 -9.73
N ALA A 120 9.99 -2.87 -10.56
CA ALA A 120 10.41 -4.26 -10.70
C ALA A 120 11.34 -4.74 -9.56
N GLY A 121 11.93 -3.81 -8.81
CA GLY A 121 12.75 -4.11 -7.63
C GLY A 121 12.05 -3.77 -6.32
N THR A 122 12.84 -3.41 -5.31
CA THR A 122 12.34 -2.95 -4.00
C THR A 122 11.92 -1.47 -4.06
N PHE A 123 11.08 -1.07 -3.10
CA PHE A 123 10.74 0.33 -2.84
C PHE A 123 11.11 0.73 -1.41
N THR A 124 11.76 1.87 -1.23
CA THR A 124 12.12 2.39 0.09
C THR A 124 11.79 3.87 0.24
N ALA A 125 10.98 4.21 1.23
CA ALA A 125 10.83 5.58 1.72
C ALA A 125 11.78 5.78 2.90
N GLY A 126 12.75 6.67 2.73
CA GLY A 126 13.78 6.93 3.73
C GLY A 126 13.23 7.61 5.00
N PRO A 127 14.03 7.66 6.08
CA PRO A 127 13.58 8.19 7.36
C PRO A 127 13.03 9.60 7.28
N GLY A 128 11.81 9.81 7.78
CA GLY A 128 11.14 11.10 7.81
C GLY A 128 10.67 11.66 6.46
N ALA A 129 10.98 10.98 5.35
CA ALA A 129 10.63 11.42 4.01
C ALA A 129 9.11 11.31 3.76
N LYS A 130 8.56 12.24 2.96
CA LYS A 130 7.12 12.35 2.76
C LYS A 130 6.68 12.31 1.31
N VAL A 131 5.47 11.80 1.10
CA VAL A 131 4.69 12.03 -0.13
C VAL A 131 3.76 13.21 0.12
N ILE A 132 3.87 14.25 -0.71
CA ILE A 132 3.06 15.47 -0.60
C ILE A 132 2.10 15.55 -1.77
N LEU A 133 0.81 15.65 -1.49
CA LEU A 133 -0.23 15.84 -2.51
C LEU A 133 -0.51 17.33 -2.72
N ALA A 134 -0.57 17.75 -3.98
CA ALA A 134 -0.87 19.13 -4.38
C ALA A 134 -1.82 19.17 -5.58
N GLY A 135 -2.43 20.34 -5.82
CA GLY A 135 -3.33 20.58 -6.95
C GLY A 135 -4.71 19.91 -6.86
N GLY A 136 -4.96 19.13 -5.80
CA GLY A 136 -6.16 18.32 -5.62
C GLY A 136 -5.95 16.82 -5.83
N ALA A 137 -4.71 16.36 -6.02
CA ALA A 137 -4.37 14.94 -6.06
C ALA A 137 -4.88 14.21 -4.80
N LEU A 138 -5.33 12.97 -4.99
CA LEU A 138 -5.90 12.13 -3.93
C LEU A 138 -5.11 10.83 -3.81
N ALA A 139 -4.92 10.37 -2.57
CA ALA A 139 -4.20 9.12 -2.26
C ALA A 139 -4.83 7.91 -2.95
N GLU A 140 -6.15 7.84 -3.03
CA GLU A 140 -6.89 6.76 -3.69
C GLU A 140 -6.59 6.61 -5.19
N ASN A 141 -5.99 7.62 -5.82
CA ASN A 141 -5.60 7.59 -7.24
C ASN A 141 -4.11 7.31 -7.46
N ILE A 142 -3.34 7.03 -6.41
CA ILE A 142 -1.90 6.73 -6.51
C ILE A 142 -1.69 5.25 -6.21
N PHE A 143 -1.22 4.50 -7.21
CA PHE A 143 -1.00 3.06 -7.12
C PHE A 143 0.48 2.75 -7.17
N TRP A 144 1.01 2.14 -6.12
CA TRP A 144 2.38 1.65 -6.02
C TRP A 144 2.40 0.15 -6.25
N VAL A 145 2.93 -0.30 -7.39
CA VAL A 145 2.99 -1.71 -7.77
C VAL A 145 4.42 -2.19 -7.72
N VAL A 146 4.74 -2.98 -6.70
CA VAL A 146 6.12 -3.34 -6.36
C VAL A 146 6.31 -4.85 -6.44
N ALA A 147 7.22 -5.28 -7.29
CA ALA A 147 7.48 -6.70 -7.55
C ALA A 147 8.33 -7.37 -6.45
N ASP A 148 8.89 -6.58 -5.54
CA ASP A 148 9.64 -7.03 -4.36
C ASP A 148 9.21 -6.23 -3.11
N ALA A 149 10.06 -6.20 -2.08
CA ALA A 149 9.74 -5.65 -0.78
C ALA A 149 9.57 -4.13 -0.79
N VAL A 150 8.68 -3.66 0.07
CA VAL A 150 8.37 -2.25 0.32
C VAL A 150 8.77 -1.92 1.76
N ALA A 151 9.59 -0.88 1.94
CA ALA A 151 10.03 -0.42 3.25
C ALA A 151 9.66 1.05 3.48
N PHE A 152 8.98 1.30 4.58
CA PHE A 152 8.67 2.62 5.11
C PHE A 152 9.58 2.82 6.33
N ASP A 153 10.65 3.60 6.19
CA ASP A 153 11.58 3.83 7.28
C ASP A 153 11.02 4.76 8.35
N ASP A 154 11.75 4.88 9.46
CA ASP A 154 11.31 5.58 10.67
C ASP A 154 10.72 6.96 10.37
N GLY A 155 9.49 7.18 10.79
CA GLY A 155 8.79 8.45 10.65
C GLY A 155 8.42 8.88 9.22
N SER A 156 8.64 8.04 8.19
CA SER A 156 8.19 8.33 6.82
C SER A 156 6.66 8.47 6.73
N GLU A 157 6.16 9.33 5.84
CA GLU A 157 4.71 9.59 5.68
C GLU A 157 4.32 9.47 4.20
N LEU A 158 3.51 8.47 3.85
CA LEU A 158 3.20 8.17 2.45
C LEU A 158 1.70 8.21 2.17
N GLU A 159 1.41 8.37 0.88
CA GLU A 159 0.07 8.45 0.30
C GLU A 159 -0.03 7.41 -0.81
N GLY A 160 -1.12 6.63 -0.83
CA GLY A 160 -1.43 5.74 -1.95
C GLY A 160 -1.79 4.29 -1.60
N ILE A 161 -2.16 3.55 -2.63
CA ILE A 161 -2.48 2.13 -2.57
C ILE A 161 -1.24 1.32 -2.95
N PHE A 162 -0.68 0.59 -1.98
CA PHE A 162 0.49 -0.26 -2.16
C PHE A 162 0.07 -1.69 -2.47
N LEU A 163 0.42 -2.17 -3.67
CA LEU A 163 0.25 -3.53 -4.16
C LEU A 163 1.65 -4.18 -4.24
N ALA A 164 2.03 -4.91 -3.20
CA ALA A 164 3.35 -5.54 -3.09
C ALA A 164 3.28 -7.05 -3.32
N LYS A 165 4.17 -7.55 -4.16
CA LYS A 165 4.29 -9.00 -4.42
C LYS A 165 4.92 -9.75 -3.24
N THR A 166 5.73 -9.08 -2.44
CA THR A 166 6.32 -9.69 -1.24
C THR A 166 5.84 -8.97 0.02
N MET A 167 6.74 -8.42 0.83
CA MET A 167 6.43 -7.86 2.14
C MET A 167 6.31 -6.35 2.10
N ILE A 168 5.50 -5.79 3.01
CA ILE A 168 5.47 -4.36 3.32
C ILE A 168 5.87 -4.18 4.79
N SER A 169 6.98 -3.48 5.05
CA SER A 169 7.43 -3.17 6.40
C SER A 169 7.25 -1.70 6.75
N PHE A 170 6.60 -1.46 7.88
CA PHE A 170 6.45 -0.15 8.51
C PHE A 170 7.35 -0.06 9.73
N ASN A 171 8.43 0.73 9.64
CA ASN A 171 9.32 1.01 10.74
C ASN A 171 8.75 2.11 11.65
N ALA A 172 9.48 2.49 12.70
CA ALA A 172 8.95 3.16 13.87
C ALA A 172 8.27 4.49 13.51
N GLY A 173 6.97 4.59 13.84
CA GLY A 173 6.21 5.84 13.68
C GLY A 173 5.94 6.26 12.23
N SER A 174 6.24 5.40 11.25
CA SER A 174 5.86 5.61 9.85
C SER A 174 4.33 5.66 9.69
N LYS A 175 3.88 6.34 8.64
CA LYS A 175 2.46 6.60 8.38
C LYS A 175 2.10 6.32 6.93
N LEU A 176 0.90 5.81 6.75
CA LEU A 176 0.27 5.66 5.45
C LEU A 176 -1.15 6.21 5.49
N HIS A 177 -1.48 7.07 4.54
CA HIS A 177 -2.86 7.32 4.15
C HIS A 177 -3.12 6.62 2.81
N GLY A 178 -3.87 5.52 2.85
CA GLY A 178 -3.92 4.56 1.77
C GLY A 178 -4.18 3.14 2.22
N ALA A 179 -3.70 2.17 1.44
CA ALA A 179 -3.84 0.73 1.74
C ALA A 179 -2.53 -0.02 1.54
N ALA A 180 -2.25 -0.97 2.42
CA ALA A 180 -1.09 -1.87 2.35
C ALA A 180 -1.55 -3.28 1.98
N LEU A 181 -1.42 -3.65 0.71
CA LEU A 181 -1.89 -4.91 0.15
C LEU A 181 -0.68 -5.75 -0.26
N ALA A 182 -0.27 -6.67 0.63
CA ALA A 182 0.90 -7.51 0.46
C ALA A 182 0.49 -8.96 0.20
N GLN A 183 1.12 -9.61 -0.79
CA GLN A 183 0.90 -11.04 -1.08
C GLN A 183 1.60 -11.98 -0.08
N THR A 184 2.47 -11.46 0.81
CA THR A 184 3.12 -12.28 1.85
C THR A 184 2.81 -11.79 3.26
N ALA A 185 3.42 -10.69 3.70
CA ALA A 185 3.32 -10.21 5.07
C ALA A 185 3.36 -8.69 5.14
N VAL A 186 2.73 -8.16 6.19
CA VAL A 186 2.86 -6.77 6.62
C VAL A 186 3.43 -6.74 8.03
N THR A 187 4.51 -6.01 8.26
CA THR A 187 5.10 -5.80 9.59
C THR A 187 4.95 -4.35 10.01
N MET A 188 4.73 -4.10 11.31
CA MET A 188 4.47 -2.75 11.82
C MET A 188 5.15 -2.52 13.16
N ILE A 189 5.84 -1.38 13.29
CA ILE A 189 6.40 -0.88 14.54
C ILE A 189 5.78 0.48 14.83
N SER A 190 4.78 0.52 15.71
CA SER A 190 4.07 1.76 16.10
C SER A 190 3.62 2.64 14.90
N ALA A 191 3.29 2.00 13.78
CA ALA A 191 2.90 2.68 12.55
C ALA A 191 1.43 3.13 12.61
N LYS A 192 1.08 4.14 11.81
CA LYS A 192 -0.31 4.61 11.65
C LYS A 192 -0.78 4.46 10.21
N ILE A 193 -1.81 3.65 9.99
CA ILE A 193 -2.41 3.45 8.67
C ILE A 193 -3.86 3.96 8.73
N ASN A 194 -4.21 4.89 7.83
CA ASN A 194 -5.59 5.36 7.65
C ASN A 194 -6.04 5.04 6.23
N GLU A 195 -7.22 4.46 6.06
CA GLU A 195 -7.80 4.22 4.75
C GLU A 195 -8.32 5.53 4.12
N PRO A 196 -8.29 5.68 2.78
CA PRO A 196 -8.96 6.79 2.11
C PRO A 196 -10.48 6.78 2.37
N VAL A 197 -11.09 7.96 2.34
CA VAL A 197 -12.55 8.11 2.40
C VAL A 197 -13.09 8.06 0.97
N TYR A 198 -13.69 6.93 0.60
CA TYR A 198 -14.37 6.74 -0.69
C TYR A 198 -15.76 7.37 -0.73
#